data_AF-A0AAW0LV34-F1
#
_entry.id   AF-A0AAW0LV34-F1
#
_cell.length_a   1.000
_cell.length_b   1.000
_cell.length_c   1.000
_cell.angle_alpha   90.00
_cell.angle_beta   90.00
_cell.angle_gamma   90.00
#
_symmetry.space_group_name_H-M   'P 1'
#
loop_
_entity.id
_entity.type
_entity.pdbx_description
1 polymer ?
#
loop_
_entity_poly.entity_id
_entity_poly.type
_entity_poly.pdbx_seq_one_letter_code
_entity_poly.pdbx_strand_id
1 'polypeptide(L)'
;MSSERLNDSAEGSSRSTPQKQQQQQPPPAPPPLSRYESQKRRDWNTFGQYLRNQTPPVSLSQCNCNHVLDFLRYLDQFGKTKVHLHGCVFFGQPDPPAPCTCPLRQAWGSLDALIGRLRAAYEEHGGSPETNPFGNGAIRVYLREVKECQSKARGIPYKKKKKKRNQIKAEDPAKIKQQVKRMGTLQEIKYSKVSSTYASRSPL
;
A
#
# COMPACT_ATOMS: atom_id res chain seq x y z
N MET A 1 66.40 -5.28 24.56
CA MET A 1 66.95 -4.57 25.73
C MET A 1 65.74 -4.09 26.52
N SER A 2 65.23 -4.92 27.41
CA SER A 2 65.52 -4.95 28.86
C SER A 2 64.22 -4.49 29.54
N SER A 3 63.45 -5.36 30.19
CA SER A 3 63.63 -5.77 31.60
C SER A 3 63.68 -4.52 32.50
N GLU A 4 62.86 -4.28 33.51
CA GLU A 4 62.42 -5.07 34.68
C GLU A 4 61.27 -4.24 35.36
N ARG A 5 60.42 -4.69 36.29
CA ARG A 5 60.72 -5.26 37.62
C ARG A 5 59.51 -5.95 38.27
N LEU A 6 59.89 -6.91 39.11
CA LEU A 6 59.15 -7.79 40.00
C LEU A 6 58.73 -7.14 41.34
N ASN A 7 57.99 -7.94 42.12
CA ASN A 7 57.72 -7.95 43.58
C ASN A 7 56.44 -7.22 44.06
N ASP A 8 55.62 -7.73 44.99
CA ASP A 8 55.75 -8.82 45.98
C ASP A 8 54.35 -9.33 46.44
N SER A 9 54.35 -10.58 46.91
CA SER A 9 53.45 -11.36 47.79
C SER A 9 52.23 -10.71 48.48
N ALA A 10 51.12 -11.47 48.55
CA ALA A 10 50.49 -11.89 49.81
C ALA A 10 49.26 -12.81 49.56
N GLU A 11 49.25 -13.97 50.21
CA GLU A 11 48.11 -14.88 50.34
C GLU A 11 46.92 -14.23 51.08
N GLY A 12 45.70 -14.65 50.73
CA GLY A 12 44.49 -14.25 51.43
C GLY A 12 43.25 -14.94 50.88
N SER A 13 43.15 -16.25 51.11
CA SER A 13 41.94 -17.03 50.85
C SER A 13 40.83 -16.61 51.82
N SER A 14 39.70 -16.11 51.30
CA SER A 14 38.42 -16.10 52.03
C SER A 14 37.23 -16.01 51.08
N ARG A 15 36.27 -16.91 51.35
CA ARG A 15 35.06 -17.19 50.60
C ARG A 15 34.01 -16.08 50.82
N SER A 16 33.46 -15.52 49.74
CA SER A 16 32.25 -14.69 49.79
C SER A 16 31.41 -14.80 48.51
N THR A 17 30.18 -15.30 48.69
CA THR A 17 28.94 -15.19 47.89
C THR A 17 28.94 -14.43 46.55
N PRO A 18 28.38 -15.00 45.46
CA PRO A 18 28.09 -14.25 44.24
C PRO A 18 26.85 -13.36 44.41
N GLN A 19 27.08 -12.07 44.62
CA GLN A 19 26.04 -11.04 44.59
C GLN A 19 25.68 -10.77 43.12
N LYS A 20 24.48 -11.20 42.70
CA LYS A 20 23.89 -10.85 41.40
C LYS A 20 23.71 -9.33 41.33
N GLN A 21 24.58 -8.63 40.62
CA GLN A 21 24.32 -7.28 40.15
C GLN A 21 23.22 -7.32 39.10
N GLN A 22 22.05 -6.79 39.46
CA GLN A 22 20.92 -6.61 38.58
C GLN A 22 21.16 -5.33 37.77
N GLN A 23 21.71 -5.50 36.57
CA GLN A 23 21.92 -4.44 35.60
C GLN A 23 20.55 -4.03 35.04
N GLN A 24 20.02 -2.88 35.47
CA GLN A 24 18.78 -2.31 34.91
C GLN A 24 19.04 -1.86 33.48
N GLN A 25 18.50 -2.61 32.50
CA GLN A 25 18.46 -2.19 31.11
C GLN A 25 17.44 -1.04 30.96
N PRO A 26 17.77 0.03 30.18
CA PRO A 26 16.78 1.05 29.82
C PRO A 26 15.63 0.40 29.03
N PRO A 27 14.39 0.90 29.17
CA PRO A 27 13.25 0.32 28.47
C PRO A 27 13.51 0.34 26.95
N PRO A 28 13.11 -0.72 26.22
CA PRO A 28 13.30 -0.78 24.78
C PRO A 28 12.58 0.40 24.11
N ALA A 29 13.30 1.13 23.26
CA ALA A 29 12.70 2.17 22.43
C ALA A 29 11.55 1.56 21.62
N PRO A 30 10.41 2.27 21.47
CA PRO A 30 9.29 1.75 20.71
C PRO A 30 9.75 1.39 19.30
N PRO A 31 9.27 0.27 18.74
CA PRO A 31 9.68 -0.17 17.41
C PRO A 31 9.39 0.94 16.40
N PRO A 32 10.28 1.16 15.41
CA PRO A 32 10.07 2.18 14.41
C PRO A 32 8.74 1.95 13.69
N LEU A 33 7.93 2.99 13.60
CA LEU A 33 6.65 2.94 12.90
C LEU A 33 6.84 2.37 11.48
N SER A 34 5.89 1.55 11.03
CA SER A 34 5.86 1.08 9.64
C SER A 34 6.05 2.26 8.67
N ARG A 35 6.69 2.00 7.52
CA ARG A 35 6.89 3.01 6.46
C ARG A 35 5.58 3.74 6.12
N TYR A 36 4.48 3.00 6.09
CA TYR A 36 3.15 3.54 5.83
C TYR A 36 2.71 4.54 6.92
N GLU A 37 2.84 4.15 8.19
CA GLU A 37 2.47 4.96 9.35
C GLU A 37 3.26 6.27 9.42
N SER A 38 4.58 6.19 9.20
CA SER A 38 5.44 7.37 9.14
C SER A 38 5.03 8.32 8.01
N GLN A 39 4.64 7.78 6.84
CA GLN A 39 4.17 8.61 5.73
C GLN A 39 2.82 9.27 6.05
N LYS A 40 1.86 8.49 6.57
CA LYS A 40 0.54 8.99 6.96
C LYS A 40 0.64 10.13 7.97
N ARG A 41 1.50 9.98 9.00
CA ARG A 41 1.74 11.03 10.00
C ARG A 41 2.32 12.31 9.38
N ARG A 42 3.26 12.20 8.44
CA ARG A 42 3.82 13.38 7.75
C ARG A 42 2.77 14.10 6.92
N ASP A 43 1.96 13.35 6.19
CA ASP A 43 0.90 13.89 5.35
C ASP A 43 -0.16 14.60 6.19
N TRP A 44 -0.56 13.98 7.31
CA TRP A 44 -1.49 14.57 8.27
C TRP A 44 -0.95 15.88 8.85
N ASN A 45 0.30 15.90 9.31
CA ASN A 45 0.93 17.11 9.83
C ASN A 45 1.02 18.21 8.78
N THR A 46 1.34 17.85 7.54
CA THR A 46 1.39 18.79 6.41
C THR A 46 0.01 19.40 6.15
N PHE A 47 -1.04 18.58 6.14
CA PHE A 47 -2.41 19.06 5.98
C PHE A 47 -2.84 19.97 7.13
N GLY A 48 -2.57 19.58 8.38
CA GLY A 48 -2.86 20.41 9.55
C GLY A 48 -2.12 21.76 9.52
N GLN A 49 -0.87 21.78 9.05
CA GLN A 49 -0.14 23.03 8.84
C GLN A 49 -0.77 23.89 7.74
N TYR A 50 -1.18 23.27 6.63
CA TYR A 50 -1.87 23.98 5.55
C TYR A 50 -3.15 24.68 6.05
N LEU A 51 -3.94 24.01 6.90
CA LEU A 51 -5.16 24.60 7.47
C LEU A 51 -4.88 25.79 8.40
N ARG A 52 -3.83 25.69 9.24
CA ARG A 52 -3.41 26.80 10.10
C ARG A 52 -2.90 28.02 9.33
N ASN A 53 -2.35 27.80 8.14
CA ASN A 53 -1.85 28.86 7.27
C ASN A 53 -2.96 29.52 6.42
N GLN A 54 -4.22 29.06 6.52
CA GLN A 54 -5.34 29.73 5.86
C GLN A 54 -5.62 31.09 6.48
N THR A 55 -6.27 31.98 5.71
CA THR A 55 -6.69 33.30 6.18
C THR A 55 -8.21 33.44 5.97
N PRO A 56 -9.04 33.26 7.03
CA PRO A 56 -8.69 32.96 8.43
C PRO A 56 -8.21 31.51 8.65
N PRO A 57 -7.47 31.23 9.74
CA PRO A 57 -7.03 29.87 10.07
C PRO A 57 -8.22 28.93 10.26
N VAL A 58 -8.12 27.72 9.72
CA VAL A 58 -9.19 26.72 9.77
C VAL A 58 -8.83 25.64 10.78
N SER A 59 -9.72 25.36 11.73
CA SER A 59 -9.57 24.21 12.62
C SER A 59 -9.96 22.91 11.91
N LEU A 60 -9.46 21.77 12.38
CA LEU A 60 -9.87 20.46 11.83
C LEU A 60 -11.37 20.21 11.97
N SER A 61 -12.03 20.75 13.01
CA SER A 61 -13.48 20.62 13.20
C SER A 61 -14.30 21.43 12.18
N GLN A 62 -13.75 22.52 11.66
CA GLN A 62 -14.37 23.36 10.62
C GLN A 62 -13.94 22.96 9.21
N CYS A 63 -12.99 22.03 9.09
CA CYS A 63 -12.52 21.53 7.82
C CYS A 63 -13.66 20.80 7.08
N ASN A 64 -13.80 21.13 5.80
CA ASN A 64 -14.77 20.52 4.90
C ASN A 64 -14.08 20.13 3.58
N CYS A 65 -14.82 19.55 2.64
CA CYS A 65 -14.26 19.05 1.40
C CYS A 65 -13.62 20.14 0.52
N ASN A 66 -14.04 21.40 0.60
CA ASN A 66 -13.44 22.48 -0.20
C ASN A 66 -12.00 22.74 0.24
N HIS A 67 -11.74 22.79 1.55
CA HIS A 67 -10.38 22.92 2.08
C HIS A 67 -9.47 21.77 1.63
N VAL A 68 -10.02 20.56 1.52
CA VAL A 68 -9.29 19.40 0.99
C VAL A 68 -8.99 19.59 -0.51
N LEU A 69 -9.95 20.03 -1.32
CA LEU A 69 -9.72 20.30 -2.75
C LEU A 69 -8.66 21.38 -2.95
N ASP A 70 -8.72 22.45 -2.18
CA ASP A 70 -7.74 23.54 -2.27
C ASP A 70 -6.36 23.09 -1.82
N PHE A 71 -6.28 22.24 -0.79
CA PHE A 71 -5.03 21.58 -0.43
C PHE A 71 -4.46 20.75 -1.58
N LEU A 72 -5.28 19.95 -2.27
CA LEU A 72 -4.80 19.17 -3.41
C LEU A 72 -4.29 20.06 -4.55
N ARG A 73 -4.92 21.22 -4.78
CA ARG A 73 -4.44 22.22 -5.77
C ARG A 73 -3.17 22.91 -5.32
N TYR A 74 -3.05 23.22 -4.03
CA TYR A 74 -1.84 23.79 -3.44
C TYR A 74 -0.63 22.86 -3.65
N LEU A 75 -0.81 21.54 -3.54
CA LEU A 75 0.27 20.57 -3.77
C LEU A 75 0.80 20.56 -5.21
N ASP A 76 0.04 21.03 -6.19
CA ASP A 76 0.51 21.11 -7.58
C ASP A 76 1.71 22.06 -7.72
N GLN A 77 1.89 23.04 -6.83
CA GLN A 77 3.05 23.94 -6.83
C GLN A 77 4.39 23.19 -6.63
N PHE A 78 4.34 22.04 -5.95
CA PHE A 78 5.48 21.17 -5.70
C PHE A 78 5.46 19.93 -6.61
N GLY A 79 4.65 19.98 -7.66
CA GLY A 79 4.48 18.93 -8.64
C GLY A 79 5.75 18.64 -9.43
N LYS A 80 5.93 17.37 -9.82
CA LYS A 80 7.02 16.94 -10.71
C LYS A 80 6.53 16.43 -12.07
N THR A 81 5.23 16.33 -12.25
CA THR A 81 4.63 15.84 -13.50
C THR A 81 4.30 17.01 -14.41
N LYS A 82 4.80 16.99 -15.65
CA LYS A 82 4.31 17.89 -16.70
C LYS A 82 2.89 17.50 -17.11
N VAL A 83 1.95 18.45 -17.04
CA VAL A 83 0.57 18.25 -17.52
C VAL A 83 0.28 19.28 -18.61
N HIS A 84 0.21 18.81 -19.85
CA HIS A 84 -0.07 19.64 -21.00
C HIS A 84 -1.51 20.17 -20.97
N LEU A 85 -1.68 21.47 -21.19
CA LEU A 85 -2.99 22.10 -21.35
C LEU A 85 -3.56 21.77 -22.74
N HIS A 86 -4.89 21.80 -22.91
CA HIS A 86 -5.54 21.43 -24.19
C HIS A 86 -5.03 22.24 -25.41
N GLY A 87 -4.62 23.50 -25.21
CA GLY A 87 -4.03 24.33 -26.28
C GLY A 87 -2.54 24.12 -26.53
N CYS A 88 -1.88 23.18 -25.84
CA CYS A 88 -0.47 22.90 -26.02
C CYS A 88 -0.24 22.03 -27.26
N VAL A 89 0.75 22.40 -28.09
CA VAL A 89 1.15 21.61 -29.28
C VAL A 89 1.61 20.18 -28.95
N PHE A 90 2.02 19.95 -27.70
CA PHE A 90 2.44 18.64 -27.20
C PHE A 90 1.32 17.89 -26.45
N PHE A 91 0.10 18.42 -26.43
CA PHE A 91 -1.01 17.73 -25.78
C PHE A 91 -1.25 16.36 -26.42
N GLY A 92 -1.22 15.30 -25.61
CA GLY A 92 -1.37 13.94 -26.12
C GLY A 92 -0.10 13.35 -26.74
N GLN A 93 1.06 13.98 -26.58
CA GLN A 93 2.35 13.41 -26.97
C GLN A 93 3.09 12.86 -25.74
N PRO A 94 3.44 11.56 -25.71
CA PRO A 94 4.12 10.94 -24.57
C PRO A 94 5.59 11.35 -24.44
N ASP A 95 6.25 11.70 -25.54
CA ASP A 95 7.64 12.13 -25.57
C ASP A 95 7.76 13.40 -26.43
N PRO A 96 7.54 14.59 -25.83
CA PRO A 96 7.54 15.84 -26.57
C PRO A 96 8.98 16.23 -26.98
N PRO A 97 9.24 16.53 -28.27
CA PRO A 97 10.58 16.80 -28.78
C PRO A 97 11.17 18.14 -28.32
N ALA A 98 10.37 19.00 -27.67
CA ALA A 98 10.79 20.31 -27.17
C ALA A 98 10.04 20.68 -25.88
N PRO A 99 10.61 21.57 -25.04
CA PRO A 99 9.98 22.01 -23.80
C PRO A 99 8.74 22.89 -24.06
N CYS A 100 7.83 22.95 -23.08
CA CYS A 100 6.69 23.87 -23.09
C CYS A 100 6.48 24.56 -21.73
N THR A 101 5.66 25.60 -21.76
CA THR A 101 5.28 26.42 -20.59
C THR A 101 4.17 25.79 -19.74
N CYS A 102 3.74 24.57 -20.05
CA CYS A 102 2.70 23.90 -19.28
C CYS A 102 3.14 23.69 -17.82
N PRO A 103 2.22 23.78 -16.85
CA PRO A 103 2.55 23.69 -15.44
C PRO A 103 3.02 22.28 -15.05
N LEU A 104 3.84 22.22 -14.00
CA LEU A 104 4.08 20.99 -13.26
C LEU A 104 2.97 20.80 -12.23
N ARG A 105 2.53 19.56 -12.03
CA ARG A 105 1.47 19.17 -11.10
C ARG A 105 1.82 17.87 -10.40
N GLN A 106 1.09 17.53 -9.34
CA GLN A 106 1.20 16.23 -8.71
C GLN A 106 0.71 15.14 -9.67
N ALA A 107 1.34 13.97 -9.62
CA ALA A 107 0.80 12.81 -10.34
C ALA A 107 -0.53 12.39 -9.69
N TRP A 108 -1.53 12.06 -10.51
CA TRP A 108 -2.84 11.60 -10.03
C TRP A 108 -2.72 10.50 -8.96
N GLY A 109 -1.85 9.50 -9.19
CA GLY A 109 -1.68 8.38 -8.26
C GLY A 109 -1.11 8.79 -6.90
N SER A 110 -0.29 9.85 -6.86
CA SER A 110 0.22 10.42 -5.61
C SER A 110 -0.87 11.10 -4.81
N LEU A 111 -1.77 11.85 -5.48
CA LEU A 111 -2.93 12.50 -4.84
C LEU A 111 -3.93 11.46 -4.31
N ASP A 112 -4.21 10.41 -5.08
CA ASP A 112 -5.12 9.33 -4.67
C ASP A 112 -4.61 8.60 -3.42
N ALA A 113 -3.33 8.22 -3.43
CA ALA A 113 -2.69 7.58 -2.27
C ALA A 113 -2.63 8.50 -1.04
N LEU A 114 -2.42 9.80 -1.24
CA LEU A 114 -2.44 10.80 -0.17
C LEU A 114 -3.83 10.89 0.48
N ILE A 115 -4.89 10.98 -0.32
CA ILE A 115 -6.26 11.02 0.19
C ILE A 115 -6.61 9.75 0.96
N GLY A 116 -6.17 8.58 0.48
CA GLY A 116 -6.32 7.33 1.23
C GLY A 116 -5.68 7.37 2.61
N ARG A 117 -4.44 7.89 2.71
CA ARG A 117 -3.75 8.05 4.00
C ARG A 117 -4.41 9.08 4.90
N LEU A 118 -4.87 10.22 4.36
CA LEU A 118 -5.55 11.25 5.15
C LEU A 118 -6.93 10.80 5.67
N ARG A 119 -7.66 9.96 4.92
CA ARG A 119 -8.89 9.32 5.42
C ARG A 119 -8.59 8.48 6.66
N ALA A 120 -7.61 7.59 6.58
CA ALA A 120 -7.21 6.74 7.70
C ALA A 120 -6.69 7.56 8.90
N ALA A 121 -5.90 8.62 8.64
CA ALA A 121 -5.43 9.50 9.70
C ALA A 121 -6.58 10.21 10.42
N TYR A 122 -7.61 10.66 9.69
CA TYR A 122 -8.77 11.32 10.27
C TYR A 122 -9.52 10.40 11.25
N GLU A 123 -9.69 9.12 10.89
CA GLU A 123 -10.34 8.12 11.74
C GLU A 123 -9.53 7.83 13.02
N GLU A 124 -8.21 7.73 12.91
CA GLU A 124 -7.32 7.56 14.07
C GLU A 124 -7.28 8.77 15.02
N HIS A 125 -7.57 9.97 14.49
CA HIS A 125 -7.68 11.19 15.29
C HIS A 125 -9.10 11.42 15.84
N GLY A 126 -9.95 10.38 15.85
CA GLY A 126 -11.28 10.39 16.47
C GLY A 126 -12.41 10.86 15.55
N GLY A 127 -12.14 11.03 14.25
CA GLY A 127 -13.16 11.35 13.27
C GLY A 127 -13.98 10.11 12.86
N SER A 128 -15.25 10.28 12.52
CA SER A 128 -16.06 9.18 11.99
C SER A 128 -15.94 9.08 10.45
N PRO A 129 -16.12 7.90 9.86
CA PRO A 129 -16.15 7.73 8.41
C PRO A 129 -17.22 8.59 7.71
N GLU A 130 -18.35 8.83 8.37
CA GLU A 130 -19.49 9.58 7.85
C GLU A 130 -19.22 11.08 7.77
N THR A 131 -18.50 11.64 8.76
CA THR A 131 -18.13 13.08 8.79
C THR A 131 -16.81 13.35 8.08
N ASN A 132 -16.18 12.34 7.50
CA ASN A 132 -14.84 12.43 6.95
C ASN A 132 -14.79 13.37 5.71
N PRO A 133 -14.11 14.52 5.78
CA PRO A 133 -14.08 15.48 4.67
C PRO A 133 -13.32 14.93 3.45
N PHE A 134 -12.36 14.02 3.66
CA PHE A 134 -11.63 13.34 2.60
C PHE A 134 -12.49 12.26 1.93
N GLY A 135 -13.51 11.73 2.62
CA GLY A 135 -14.49 10.75 2.13
C GLY A 135 -15.55 11.33 1.18
N ASN A 136 -15.64 12.66 1.08
CA ASN A 136 -16.70 13.34 0.34
C ASN A 136 -16.69 13.01 -1.17
N GLY A 137 -17.87 12.92 -1.77
CA GLY A 137 -18.06 12.61 -3.19
C GLY A 137 -17.36 13.58 -4.14
N ALA A 138 -17.29 14.87 -3.79
CA ALA A 138 -16.60 15.88 -4.59
C ALA A 138 -15.11 15.56 -4.77
N ILE A 139 -14.45 15.01 -3.74
CA ILE A 139 -13.03 14.59 -3.82
C ILE A 139 -12.88 13.45 -4.83
N ARG A 140 -13.82 12.50 -4.86
CA ARG A 140 -13.78 11.38 -5.82
C ARG A 140 -13.97 11.85 -7.25
N VAL A 141 -14.86 12.81 -7.49
CA VAL A 141 -15.08 13.41 -8.82
C VAL A 141 -13.82 14.14 -9.26
N TYR A 142 -13.25 14.99 -8.40
CA TYR A 142 -12.00 15.70 -8.68
C TYR A 142 -10.85 14.76 -9.05
N LEU A 143 -10.61 13.70 -8.26
CA LEU A 143 -9.54 12.74 -8.57
C LEU A 143 -9.77 12.01 -9.90
N ARG A 144 -11.03 11.74 -10.27
CA ARG A 144 -11.38 11.14 -11.57
C ARG A 144 -11.07 12.09 -12.72
N GLU A 145 -11.44 13.36 -12.59
CA GLU A 145 -11.16 14.40 -13.59
C GLU A 145 -9.66 14.60 -13.75
N VAL A 146 -8.91 14.71 -12.65
CA VAL A 146 -7.44 14.82 -12.69
C VAL A 146 -6.82 13.61 -13.40
N LYS A 147 -7.29 12.39 -13.10
CA LYS A 147 -6.84 11.17 -13.80
C LYS A 147 -7.07 11.26 -15.30
N GLU A 148 -8.26 11.68 -15.71
CA GLU A 148 -8.63 11.80 -17.12
C GLU A 148 -7.80 12.88 -17.83
N CYS A 149 -7.69 14.08 -17.24
CA CYS A 149 -6.88 15.17 -17.77
C CYS A 149 -5.42 14.76 -17.94
N GLN A 150 -4.81 14.11 -16.95
CA GLN A 150 -3.42 13.67 -17.05
C GLN A 150 -3.23 12.55 -18.07
N SER A 151 -4.19 11.61 -18.18
CA SER A 151 -4.12 10.52 -19.16
C SER A 151 -4.16 11.05 -20.60
N LYS A 152 -5.07 12.01 -20.87
CA LYS A 152 -5.16 12.69 -22.16
C LYS A 152 -3.92 13.52 -22.45
N ALA A 153 -3.46 14.32 -21.48
CA ALA A 153 -2.33 15.23 -21.65
C ALA A 153 -1.01 14.51 -21.95
N ARG A 154 -0.76 13.36 -21.31
CA ARG A 154 0.47 12.57 -21.52
C ARG A 154 0.42 11.65 -22.74
N GLY A 155 -0.69 11.61 -23.47
CA GLY A 155 -0.75 10.84 -24.71
C GLY A 155 -0.64 9.33 -24.56
N ILE A 156 -0.87 8.79 -23.36
CA ILE A 156 -0.91 7.32 -23.19
C ILE A 156 -2.09 6.85 -24.03
N PRO A 157 -1.88 6.14 -25.16
CA PRO A 157 -2.99 5.70 -25.97
C PRO A 157 -3.83 4.81 -25.08
N TYR A 158 -5.12 5.11 -24.95
CA TYR A 158 -6.09 4.23 -24.33
C TYR A 158 -6.30 3.01 -25.24
N LYS A 159 -5.24 2.24 -25.53
CA LYS A 159 -5.43 0.84 -25.83
C LYS A 159 -5.93 0.23 -24.53
N LYS A 160 -7.26 0.23 -24.36
CA LYS A 160 -7.94 -0.87 -23.70
C LYS A 160 -7.28 -2.13 -24.28
N LYS A 161 -6.29 -2.70 -23.59
CA LYS A 161 -6.12 -4.14 -23.59
C LYS A 161 -7.45 -4.59 -23.04
N LYS A 162 -8.40 -4.82 -23.96
CA LYS A 162 -9.56 -5.67 -23.76
C LYS A 162 -8.89 -6.91 -23.18
N LYS A 163 -8.91 -7.04 -21.85
CA LYS A 163 -8.64 -8.33 -21.22
C LYS A 163 -9.61 -9.21 -21.98
N LYS A 164 -9.08 -10.09 -22.84
CA LYS A 164 -9.89 -11.14 -23.45
C LYS A 164 -10.49 -11.81 -22.23
N ARG A 165 -11.72 -11.42 -21.88
CA ARG A 165 -12.63 -12.27 -21.14
C ARG A 165 -12.56 -13.52 -21.98
N ASN A 166 -11.89 -14.54 -21.45
CA ASN A 166 -11.89 -15.86 -22.05
C ASN A 166 -13.35 -16.06 -22.40
N GLN A 167 -13.65 -16.05 -23.71
CA GLN A 167 -14.85 -16.69 -24.16
C GLN A 167 -14.60 -18.11 -23.71
N ILE A 168 -15.19 -18.47 -22.57
CA ILE A 168 -15.52 -19.85 -22.29
C ILE A 168 -16.31 -20.21 -23.55
N LYS A 169 -15.64 -20.89 -24.47
CA LYS A 169 -16.28 -21.62 -25.55
C LYS A 169 -17.43 -22.33 -24.85
N ALA A 170 -18.66 -22.04 -25.22
CA ALA A 170 -19.78 -22.87 -24.84
C ALA A 170 -19.44 -24.26 -25.40
N GLU A 171 -18.89 -25.12 -24.54
CA GLU A 171 -18.64 -26.49 -24.89
C GLU A 171 -20.00 -27.19 -24.92
N ASP A 172 -20.27 -27.76 -26.08
CA ASP A 172 -21.47 -28.50 -26.42
C ASP A 172 -21.87 -29.47 -25.28
N PRO A 173 -23.10 -29.39 -24.74
CA PRO A 173 -23.56 -30.23 -23.63
C PRO A 173 -23.51 -31.74 -23.93
N ALA A 174 -23.29 -32.14 -25.19
CA ALA A 174 -23.03 -33.53 -25.57
C ALA A 174 -21.70 -34.08 -25.03
N LYS A 175 -20.64 -33.27 -24.91
CA LYS A 175 -19.32 -33.74 -24.46
C LYS A 175 -19.22 -33.92 -22.94
N ILE A 176 -19.93 -33.11 -22.16
CA ILE A 176 -19.98 -33.22 -20.69
C ILE A 176 -20.59 -34.57 -20.27
N LYS A 177 -21.66 -35.02 -20.93
CA LYS A 177 -22.30 -36.32 -20.61
C LYS A 177 -21.36 -37.51 -20.83
N GLN A 178 -20.46 -37.44 -21.83
CA GLN A 178 -19.53 -38.53 -22.12
C GLN A 178 -18.36 -38.57 -21.11
N GLN A 179 -17.94 -37.44 -20.57
CA GLN A 179 -16.89 -37.38 -19.54
C GLN A 179 -17.40 -37.82 -18.16
N VAL A 180 -18.63 -37.46 -17.78
CA VAL A 180 -19.24 -37.91 -16.51
C VAL A 180 -19.46 -39.44 -16.51
N LYS A 181 -19.88 -40.02 -17.66
CA LYS A 181 -19.99 -41.50 -17.79
C LYS A 181 -18.65 -42.21 -17.63
N ARG A 182 -17.55 -41.59 -18.10
CA ARG A 182 -16.20 -42.15 -18.01
C ARG A 182 -15.60 -42.05 -16.60
N MET A 183 -15.97 -41.02 -15.84
CA MET A 183 -15.61 -40.92 -14.42
C MET A 183 -16.40 -41.89 -13.54
N GLY A 184 -17.71 -42.07 -13.81
CA GLY A 184 -18.55 -43.02 -13.07
C GLY A 184 -18.04 -44.47 -13.19
N THR A 185 -17.67 -44.91 -14.41
CA THR A 185 -17.13 -46.26 -14.62
C THR A 185 -15.74 -46.46 -14.01
N LEU A 186 -14.89 -45.42 -13.96
CA LEU A 186 -13.58 -45.52 -13.30
C LEU A 186 -13.68 -45.63 -11.78
N GLN A 187 -14.73 -45.08 -11.18
CA GLN A 187 -14.96 -45.19 -9.73
C GLN A 187 -15.45 -46.60 -9.36
N GLU A 188 -16.32 -47.22 -10.17
CA GLU A 188 -16.72 -48.63 -9.98
C GLU A 188 -15.55 -49.61 -10.19
N ILE A 189 -14.71 -49.40 -11.22
CA ILE A 189 -13.54 -50.28 -11.47
C ILE A 189 -12.53 -50.21 -10.31
N LYS A 190 -12.35 -49.04 -9.69
CA LYS A 190 -11.49 -48.90 -8.50
C LYS A 190 -12.09 -49.60 -7.27
N TYR A 191 -13.40 -49.48 -7.05
CA TYR A 191 -14.07 -50.13 -5.91
C TYR A 191 -14.02 -51.66 -6.01
N SER A 192 -14.17 -52.21 -7.23
CA SER A 192 -14.09 -53.66 -7.45
C SER A 192 -12.68 -54.22 -7.28
N LYS A 193 -11.62 -53.45 -7.62
CA LYS A 193 -10.23 -53.89 -7.41
C LYS A 193 -9.79 -53.85 -5.94
N VAL A 194 -10.34 -52.95 -5.13
CA VAL A 194 -10.03 -52.87 -3.69
C VAL A 194 -10.71 -54.00 -2.90
N SER A 195 -11.94 -54.40 -3.28
CA SER A 195 -12.62 -55.53 -2.62
C SER A 195 -11.97 -56.89 -2.92
N SER A 196 -11.37 -57.07 -4.10
CA SER A 196 -10.70 -58.33 -4.45
C SER A 196 -9.39 -58.58 -3.70
N THR A 197 -8.72 -57.53 -3.20
CA THR A 197 -7.43 -57.67 -2.49
C THR A 197 -7.55 -58.01 -1.00
N TYR A 198 -8.75 -57.94 -0.42
CA TYR A 198 -9.00 -58.28 0.98
C TYR A 198 -9.49 -59.72 1.22
N ALA A 199 -9.72 -60.51 0.17
CA ALA A 199 -10.26 -61.88 0.27
C ALA A 199 -9.21 -63.02 0.21
N SER A 200 -7.90 -62.73 0.29
CA SER A 200 -6.85 -63.76 0.17
C SER A 200 -5.77 -63.73 1.26
N ARG A 201 -6.06 -63.15 2.43
CA ARG A 201 -5.24 -63.32 3.64
C ARG A 201 -6.03 -64.05 4.72
N SER A 202 -6.12 -65.37 4.58
CA SER A 202 -6.45 -66.28 5.68
C SER A 202 -5.13 -66.73 6.34
N PRO A 203 -4.98 -66.59 7.67
CA PRO A 203 -3.89 -67.22 8.42
C PRO A 203 -4.27 -68.65 8.83
N LEU A 204 -3.33 -69.58 8.65
CA LEU A 204 -3.17 -70.77 9.49
C LEU A 204 -1.97 -70.54 10.40
#